data_AF-A0A519MFV2-F1
#
_entry.id   AF-A0A519MFV2-F1
#
_cell.length_a   1.000
_cell.length_b   1.000
_cell.length_c   1.000
_cell.angle_alpha   90.00
_cell.angle_beta   90.00
_cell.angle_gamma   90.00
#
_symmetry.space_group_name_H-M   'P 1'
#
loop_
_entity.id
_entity.type
_entity.pdbx_description
1 polymer ?
#
loop_
_entity_poly.entity_id
_entity_poly.type
_entity_poly.pdbx_seq_one_letter_code
_entity_poly.pdbx_strand_id
1 'polypeptide(L)' 'MKSGSCNFLTHIFHILFLLCFVTPTIAQDDDYFEPKLRFGGSLGLAIGSGYTDVTIAPGAMYDINRYFGIGA' A
#
# COMPACT_ATOMS: atom_id res chain seq x y z
N MET A 1 -10.53 25.32 -29.92
CA MET A 1 -9.53 24.68 -29.03
C MET A 1 -8.85 23.57 -29.82
N LYS A 2 -7.51 23.57 -29.93
CA LYS A 2 -6.75 22.57 -30.71
C LYS A 2 -6.91 21.19 -30.05
N SER A 3 -7.75 20.33 -30.62
CA SER A 3 -8.14 19.02 -30.06
C SER A 3 -6.96 18.04 -29.89
N GLY A 4 -5.83 18.26 -30.57
CA GLY A 4 -4.66 17.39 -30.49
C GLY A 4 -3.97 17.36 -29.11
N SER A 5 -4.03 18.46 -28.34
CA SER A 5 -3.33 18.52 -27.05
C SER A 5 -4.07 17.76 -25.94
N CYS A 6 -5.40 17.65 -26.04
CA CYS A 6 -6.23 16.94 -25.07
C CYS A 6 -5.99 15.41 -25.15
N ASN A 7 -5.94 14.85 -26.36
CA ASN A 7 -5.72 13.41 -26.57
C ASN A 7 -4.33 12.95 -26.13
N PHE A 8 -3.31 13.79 -26.29
CA PHE A 8 -1.93 13.48 -25.86
C PHE A 8 -1.83 13.31 -24.34
N LEU A 9 -2.50 14.20 -23.58
CA LEU A 9 -2.48 14.17 -22.13
C LEU A 9 -3.21 12.92 -21.58
N THR A 10 -4.30 12.50 -22.23
CA THR A 10 -5.01 11.27 -21.87
C THR A 10 -4.15 10.03 -22.07
N HIS A 11 -3.34 9.95 -23.13
CA HIS A 11 -2.43 8.82 -23.34
C HIS A 11 -1.33 8.76 -22.28
N ILE A 12 -0.78 9.90 -21.86
CA ILE A 12 0.19 9.97 -20.74
C ILE A 12 -0.44 9.43 -19.44
N PHE A 13 -1.68 9.82 -19.16
CA PHE A 13 -2.37 9.40 -17.95
C PHE A 13 -2.62 7.89 -17.91
N HIS A 14 -2.98 7.29 -19.04
CA HIS A 14 -3.15 5.83 -19.14
C HIS A 14 -1.83 5.07 -18.96
N ILE A 15 -0.72 5.58 -19.52
CA ILE A 15 0.60 4.98 -19.36
C ILE A 15 1.04 5.04 -17.89
N LEU A 16 0.82 6.16 -17.21
CA LEU A 16 1.14 6.33 -15.79
C LEU A 16 0.31 5.39 -14.91
N PHE A 17 -0.98 5.24 -15.22
CA PHE A 17 -1.88 4.33 -14.51
C PHE A 17 -1.43 2.86 -14.64
N LEU A 18 -0.99 2.44 -15.82
CA LEU A 18 -0.52 1.08 -16.08
C LEU A 18 0.77 0.75 -15.32
N LEU A 19 1.66 1.74 -15.12
CA LEU A 19 2.91 1.58 -14.38
C LEU A 19 2.72 1.40 -12.85
N CYS A 20 1.56 1.76 -12.31
CA CYS A 20 1.29 1.74 -10.86
C CYS A 20 1.05 0.31 -10.32
N PHE A 21 0.80 -0.68 -11.19
CA PHE A 21 0.44 -2.05 -10.78
C PHE A 21 1.63 -3.01 -10.63
N VAL A 22 2.87 -2.55 -10.71
CA VAL A 22 4.05 -3.42 -10.52
C VAL A 22 4.34 -3.55 -9.02
N THR A 23 3.64 -4.47 -8.34
CA THR A 23 3.97 -4.87 -6.97
C THR A 23 5.05 -5.97 -6.99
N PRO A 24 6.15 -5.85 -6.24
CA PRO A 24 7.09 -6.96 -6.09
C PRO A 24 6.41 -8.10 -5.32
N THR A 25 6.34 -9.30 -5.91
CA THR A 25 5.96 -10.51 -5.21
C THR A 25 7.15 -11.01 -4.40
N ILE A 26 7.20 -10.71 -3.09
CA ILE A 26 8.17 -11.34 -2.19
C ILE A 26 7.60 -12.72 -1.85
N ALA A 27 8.19 -13.78 -2.42
CA ALA A 27 7.89 -15.15 -2.01
C ALA A 27 8.47 -15.39 -0.60
N GLN A 28 7.77 -16.19 0.20
CA GLN A 28 8.27 -16.60 1.52
C GLN A 28 9.48 -17.50 1.29
N ASP A 29 10.68 -17.01 1.65
CA ASP A 29 11.91 -17.78 1.60
C ASP A 29 11.88 -18.82 2.73
N ASP A 30 12.10 -20.09 2.39
CA ASP A 30 12.00 -21.24 3.30
C ASP A 30 13.26 -21.42 4.19
N ASP A 31 14.25 -20.54 4.04
CA ASP A 31 15.57 -20.72 4.66
C ASP A 31 15.65 -20.11 6.07
N TYR A 32 15.36 -20.97 7.07
CA TYR A 32 15.86 -20.98 8.45
C TYR A 32 15.69 -19.77 9.39
N PHE A 33 15.09 -18.67 8.95
CA PHE A 33 14.80 -17.51 9.80
C PHE A 33 13.40 -17.00 9.50
N GLU A 34 12.37 -17.69 10.01
CA GLU A 34 11.01 -17.15 10.03
C GLU A 34 11.11 -15.72 10.61
N PRO A 35 10.78 -14.68 9.83
CA PRO A 35 10.87 -13.32 10.33
C PRO A 35 9.82 -13.18 11.43
N LYS A 36 10.28 -13.29 12.68
CA LYS A 36 9.46 -13.09 13.86
C LYS A 36 8.82 -11.70 13.88
N LEU A 37 9.28 -10.77 13.04
CA LEU A 37 8.72 -9.44 12.93
C LEU A 37 7.94 -9.29 11.62
N ARG A 38 6.65 -9.03 11.74
CA ARG A 38 5.71 -8.78 10.64
C ARG A 38 5.34 -7.30 10.64
N PHE A 39 5.53 -6.63 9.52
CA PHE A 39 5.12 -5.24 9.34
C PHE A 39 3.79 -5.16 8.60
N GLY A 40 2.95 -4.20 8.97
CA GLY A 40 1.65 -3.96 8.38
C GLY A 40 1.13 -2.58 8.77
N GLY A 41 -0.17 -2.38 8.64
CA GLY A 41 -0.82 -1.14 9.01
C GLY A 41 -2.09 -0.87 8.22
N SER A 42 -2.80 0.18 8.57
CA SER A 42 -3.98 0.64 7.86
C SER A 42 -3.83 2.09 7.41
N LEU A 43 -4.47 2.38 6.27
CA LEU A 43 -4.67 3.73 5.78
C LEU A 43 -6.16 3.98 5.74
N GLY A 44 -6.62 5.01 6.45
CA GLY A 44 -8.02 5.39 6.57
C GLY A 44 -8.26 6.76 5.96
N LEU A 45 -9.41 6.93 5.34
CA LEU A 45 -9.89 8.21 4.85
C LEU A 45 -11.37 8.33 5.19
N ALA A 46 -11.75 9.38 5.90
CA ALA A 46 -13.13 9.70 6.20
C ALA A 46 -13.43 11.14 5.78
N ILE A 47 -14.49 11.34 4.99
CA ILE A 47 -14.91 12.66 4.50
C ILE A 47 -16.36 12.87 4.91
N GLY A 48 -16.64 13.99 5.57
CA GLY A 48 -17.97 14.36 6.04
C GLY A 48 -18.22 15.86 5.96
N SER A 49 -19.40 16.29 6.41
CA SER A 49 -19.74 17.71 6.43
C SER A 49 -18.90 18.44 7.48
N GLY A 50 -17.95 19.25 7.03
CA GLY A 50 -17.07 20.05 7.89
C GLY A 50 -15.81 19.35 8.37
N TYR A 51 -15.52 18.12 7.93
CA TYR A 51 -14.26 17.45 8.26
C TYR A 51 -13.79 16.49 7.17
N THR A 52 -12.47 16.40 7.07
CA THR A 52 -11.75 15.36 6.33
C THR A 52 -10.72 14.80 7.29
N ASP A 53 -10.74 13.49 7.49
CA ASP A 53 -9.80 12.78 8.33
C ASP A 53 -9.00 11.79 7.47
N VAL A 54 -7.68 11.84 7.61
CA VAL A 54 -6.73 10.95 6.95
C VAL A 54 -5.93 10.28 8.06
N THR A 55 -6.12 8.99 8.22
CA THR A 55 -5.44 8.19 9.24
C THR A 55 -4.39 7.31 8.60
N ILE A 56 -3.17 7.34 9.14
CA ILE A 56 -2.11 6.39 8.79
C ILE A 56 -1.74 5.67 10.09
N ALA A 57 -1.97 4.37 10.14
CA ALA A 57 -1.69 3.54 11.29
C ALA A 57 -0.69 2.44 10.88
N PRO A 58 0.62 2.73 10.87
CA PRO A 58 1.63 1.69 10.70
C PRO A 58 1.60 0.78 11.92
N GLY A 59 1.83 -0.51 11.70
CA GLY A 59 1.86 -1.51 12.75
C GLY A 59 2.98 -2.51 12.56
N ALA A 60 3.53 -3.01 13.66
CA ALA A 60 4.48 -4.10 13.67
C ALA A 60 4.06 -5.15 14.69
N MET A 61 4.18 -6.43 14.32
CA MET A 61 3.82 -7.55 15.17
C MET A 61 5.02 -8.49 15.28
N TYR A 62 5.49 -8.71 16.50
CA TYR A 62 6.52 -9.67 16.83
C TYR A 62 5.91 -10.98 17.32
N ASP A 63 6.10 -12.05 16.57
CA ASP A 63 5.68 -13.40 16.88
C ASP A 63 6.69 -14.04 17.85
N ILE A 64 6.25 -14.25 19.10
CA ILE A 64 7.01 -14.96 20.13
C ILE A 64 7.06 -16.46 19.79
N ASN A 65 5.96 -16.98 19.25
CA ASN A 65 5.83 -18.33 18.69
C ASN A 65 4.67 -18.37 17.68
N ARG A 66 4.42 -19.55 17.08
CA ARG A 66 3.36 -19.75 16.06
C ARG A 66 1.92 -19.45 16.53
N TYR A 67 1.69 -19.25 17.82
CA TYR A 67 0.36 -19.01 18.40
C TYR A 67 0.23 -17.66 19.11
N PHE A 68 1.35 -17.00 19.42
CA PHE A 68 1.35 -15.79 20.23
C PHE A 68 2.35 -14.78 19.69
N GLY A 69 1.84 -13.56 19.48
CA GLY A 69 2.63 -12.41 19.08
C GLY A 69 2.16 -11.16 19.80
N ILE A 70 3.05 -10.18 19.92
CA ILE A 70 2.79 -8.86 20.49
C ILE A 70 3.05 -7.81 19.42
N GLY A 71 2.24 -6.77 19.35
CA GLY A 71 2.40 -5.72 18.34
C GLY A 71 1.84 -4.39 18.78
N ALA A 72 2.22 -3.35 18.03
CA ALA A 72 1.75 -1.97 18.17
C ALA A 72 1.65 -1.32 16.80
#